data_AF-A0A7Y4QJK3-F1
#
_entry.id   AF-A0A7Y4QJK3-F1
#
_cell.length_a   1.000
_cell.length_b   1.000
_cell.length_c   1.000
_cell.angle_alpha   90.00
_cell.angle_beta   90.00
_cell.angle_gamma   90.00
#
_symmetry.space_group_name_H-M   'P 1'
#
loop_
_entity.id
_entity.type
_entity.pdbx_description
1 polymer ?
#
loop_
_entity_poly.entity_id
_entity_poly.type
_entity_poly.pdbx_seq_one_letter_code
_entity_poly.pdbx_strand_id
1 'polypeptide(L)'
;MKTPNTKHQAESLRLSQLLRLMMDERSALYAVHDIQFSNDSAKTVACVGFTNEISIGADGWAQIAPFGDFPSFAVVPQPDGSCKRLQAIQRIDKQCAQAMVTEFQNSRKGIKKFFSGRPIYIGHPDVPGIGSKYPDKSAKGVISDLAVREDGLYGLPVFTNEGSDLVEQKKLRYFSGRLADCEEGEPKDGVPVFRPNLFISVGLTNQPHLPVQMLNEADSCEAALAEQNKTQTPMKKSILELIIGLCTKAGIQLANEADDAATEAALKKLVSLDAAADFANERTTLEGQLASEKSKVTAKDGVITNLTTERDNFKTSFANERKARIDGLLDAAISAGKITAAERPVWATRLGNETTFANESEALGKLQGKIKTTSITIDRGSRKVELANAADRREMVVELVNEEIATARVDYDTAYARVQKKHPALFEAMTQPEKK
;
A
#
# COMPACT_ATOMS: atom_id res chain seq x y z
N MET A 1 57.09 25.42 1.05
CA MET A 1 56.41 24.69 -0.05
C MET A 1 55.79 23.44 0.53
N LYS A 2 54.47 23.42 0.78
CA LYS A 2 53.74 22.21 1.19
C LYS A 2 53.24 21.52 -0.08
N THR A 3 53.69 20.29 -0.31
CA THR A 3 53.23 19.44 -1.40
C THR A 3 51.73 19.15 -1.24
N PRO A 4 50.91 19.33 -2.28
CA PRO A 4 49.48 19.06 -2.20
C PRO A 4 49.24 17.55 -2.11
N ASN A 5 48.32 17.19 -1.21
CA ASN A 5 47.95 15.83 -0.85
C ASN A 5 47.20 15.16 -2.02
N THR A 6 47.94 14.46 -2.89
CA THR A 6 47.49 13.86 -4.16
C THR A 6 46.39 12.80 -3.99
N LYS A 7 46.29 12.16 -2.82
CA LYS A 7 45.21 11.21 -2.54
C LYS A 7 43.83 11.87 -2.45
N HIS A 8 43.74 13.03 -1.83
CA HIS A 8 42.46 13.73 -1.67
C HIS A 8 41.92 14.27 -3.00
N GLN A 9 42.81 14.67 -3.91
CA GLN A 9 42.41 15.10 -5.26
C GLN A 9 41.94 13.93 -6.12
N ALA A 10 42.57 12.76 -6.01
CA ALA A 10 42.15 11.57 -6.75
C ALA A 10 40.78 11.05 -6.28
N GLU A 11 40.49 11.09 -4.98
CA GLU A 11 39.18 10.69 -4.44
C GLU A 11 38.07 11.70 -4.80
N SER A 12 38.37 13.00 -4.78
CA SER A 12 37.44 14.04 -5.23
C SER A 12 37.11 13.90 -6.73
N LEU A 13 38.09 13.56 -7.56
CA LEU A 13 37.87 13.31 -8.99
C LEU A 13 37.03 12.06 -9.23
N ARG A 14 37.25 10.98 -8.46
CA ARG A 14 36.42 9.78 -8.52
C ARG A 14 34.99 10.05 -8.06
N LEU A 15 34.80 10.76 -6.96
CA LEU A 15 33.48 11.12 -6.44
C LEU A 15 32.72 12.03 -7.41
N SER A 16 33.39 13.00 -8.05
CA SER A 16 32.75 13.86 -9.05
C SER A 16 32.40 13.12 -10.35
N GLN A 17 33.21 12.15 -10.76
CA GLN A 17 32.89 11.27 -11.90
C GLN A 17 31.74 10.32 -11.57
N LEU A 18 31.69 9.77 -10.35
CA LEU A 18 30.59 8.92 -9.89
C LEU A 18 29.29 9.72 -9.70
N LEU A 19 29.37 10.96 -9.25
CA LEU A 19 28.23 11.88 -9.17
C LEU A 19 27.71 12.22 -10.57
N ARG A 20 28.60 12.45 -11.55
CA ARG A 20 28.20 12.66 -12.95
C ARG A 20 27.55 11.42 -13.56
N LEU A 21 28.11 10.23 -13.32
CA LEU A 21 27.52 8.98 -13.80
C LEU A 21 26.14 8.73 -13.19
N MET A 22 25.99 8.97 -11.88
CA MET A 22 24.69 8.86 -11.20
C MET A 22 23.69 9.94 -11.60
N MET A 23 24.15 11.12 -12.03
CA MET A 23 23.29 12.18 -12.57
C MET A 23 22.88 11.92 -14.03
N ASP A 24 23.75 11.33 -14.85
CA ASP A 24 23.41 10.91 -16.23
C ASP A 24 22.48 9.69 -16.24
N GLU A 25 22.70 8.69 -15.38
CA GLU A 25 21.80 7.52 -15.28
C GLU A 25 20.42 7.89 -14.69
N ARG A 26 20.35 8.89 -13.79
CA ARG A 26 19.06 9.46 -13.36
C ARG A 26 18.42 10.30 -14.45
N SER A 27 19.18 11.02 -15.27
CA SER A 27 18.63 11.81 -16.38
C SER A 27 18.05 10.91 -17.49
N ALA A 28 18.60 9.72 -17.69
CA ALA A 28 18.06 8.74 -18.64
C ALA A 28 16.79 8.02 -18.15
N LEU A 29 16.56 7.92 -16.83
CA LEU A 29 15.37 7.26 -16.27
C LEU A 29 14.17 8.20 -16.03
N TYR A 30 14.34 9.53 -16.16
CA TYR A 30 13.26 10.53 -16.05
C TYR A 30 12.84 11.14 -17.38
N ALA A 31 13.11 10.47 -18.51
CA ALA A 31 12.58 10.83 -19.81
C ALA A 31 11.19 10.21 -20.10
N VAL A 32 10.37 9.99 -19.07
CA VAL A 32 8.92 9.82 -19.23
C VAL A 32 8.30 11.21 -19.25
N HIS A 33 8.49 11.86 -20.40
CA HIS A 33 7.49 12.67 -21.08
C HIS A 33 6.47 13.43 -20.20
N ASP A 34 6.76 14.70 -19.87
CA ASP A 34 5.78 15.69 -19.41
C ASP A 34 4.81 16.03 -20.56
N ILE A 35 3.98 15.06 -20.95
CA ILE A 35 2.98 15.21 -22.00
C ILE A 35 1.80 16.00 -21.45
N GLN A 36 1.45 17.07 -22.15
CA GLN A 36 0.39 17.97 -21.76
C GLN A 36 -0.64 18.13 -22.87
N PHE A 37 -1.90 18.25 -22.49
CA PHE A 37 -3.00 18.62 -23.37
C PHE A 37 -3.57 19.97 -22.94
N SER A 38 -3.60 20.91 -23.88
CA SER A 38 -4.33 22.16 -23.78
C SER A 38 -5.53 22.06 -24.72
N ASN A 39 -6.73 21.93 -24.17
CA ASN A 39 -7.93 21.60 -24.95
C ASN A 39 -8.57 22.84 -25.63
N ASP A 40 -7.78 23.64 -26.34
CA ASP A 40 -8.20 24.84 -27.07
C ASP A 40 -7.80 24.72 -28.55
N SER A 41 -8.74 24.95 -29.48
CA SER A 41 -8.53 24.70 -30.92
C SER A 41 -8.19 25.98 -31.70
N ALA A 42 -7.44 25.86 -32.82
CA ALA A 42 -7.07 26.99 -33.69
C ALA A 42 -7.55 26.81 -35.15
N LYS A 43 -8.45 25.87 -35.43
CA LYS A 43 -9.02 25.62 -36.76
C LYS A 43 -10.50 25.29 -36.66
N THR A 44 -11.27 25.85 -37.60
CA THR A 44 -12.71 25.70 -37.80
C THR A 44 -13.12 24.23 -37.91
N VAL A 45 -13.68 23.69 -36.83
CA VAL A 45 -14.49 22.47 -36.87
C VAL A 45 -15.94 22.91 -36.71
N ALA A 46 -16.77 22.51 -37.67
CA ALA A 46 -18.19 22.80 -37.69
C ALA A 46 -18.85 22.21 -36.43
N CYS A 47 -19.39 23.10 -35.60
CA CYS A 47 -20.21 22.75 -34.45
C CYS A 47 -21.50 22.09 -34.96
N VAL A 48 -21.64 20.79 -34.79
CA VAL A 48 -22.94 20.10 -34.88
C VAL A 48 -23.44 19.97 -33.45
N GLY A 49 -24.21 20.96 -33.02
CA GLY A 49 -24.81 21.00 -31.69
C GLY A 49 -25.92 19.96 -31.58
N PHE A 50 -25.82 19.08 -30.58
CA PHE A 50 -26.97 18.42 -29.97
C PHE A 50 -27.19 19.09 -28.61
N THR A 51 -28.33 19.75 -28.49
CA THR A 51 -28.80 20.47 -27.30
C THR A 51 -29.24 19.48 -26.23
N ASN A 52 -28.65 19.58 -25.04
CA ASN A 52 -29.24 19.11 -23.78
C ASN A 52 -29.06 20.22 -22.74
N GLU A 53 -30.11 20.48 -21.96
CA GLU A 53 -30.35 21.61 -21.06
C GLU A 53 -29.22 21.90 -20.04
N ILE A 54 -28.87 23.21 -19.88
CA ILE A 54 -28.53 23.96 -18.64
C ILE A 54 -27.64 23.19 -17.61
N SER A 55 -26.40 23.53 -17.29
CA SER A 55 -25.92 24.76 -16.60
C SER A 55 -24.56 24.48 -15.91
N ILE A 56 -23.88 25.51 -15.35
CA ILE A 56 -23.21 25.28 -14.06
C ILE A 56 -24.31 24.65 -13.19
N GLY A 57 -24.18 23.37 -12.82
CA GLY A 57 -25.29 22.66 -12.18
C GLY A 57 -25.88 23.52 -11.06
N ALA A 58 -27.16 23.33 -10.70
CA ALA A 58 -27.76 24.10 -9.60
C ALA A 58 -26.93 24.05 -8.28
N ASP A 59 -25.98 23.13 -8.20
CA ASP A 59 -24.97 22.94 -7.17
C ASP A 59 -23.67 23.76 -7.31
N GLY A 60 -23.50 24.55 -8.37
CA GLY A 60 -22.34 25.40 -8.63
C GLY A 60 -21.20 24.75 -9.43
N TRP A 61 -21.32 23.50 -9.88
CA TRP A 61 -20.23 22.76 -10.53
C TRP A 61 -20.27 22.81 -12.05
N ALA A 62 -19.10 22.82 -12.69
CA ALA A 62 -18.98 22.85 -14.15
C ALA A 62 -18.12 21.69 -14.67
N GLN A 63 -18.51 21.13 -15.81
CA GLN A 63 -17.77 20.05 -16.46
C GLN A 63 -16.47 20.59 -17.08
N ILE A 64 -15.34 20.01 -16.67
CA ILE A 64 -14.00 20.36 -17.17
C ILE A 64 -13.61 19.45 -18.33
N ALA A 65 -13.97 18.17 -18.23
CA ALA A 65 -13.70 17.18 -19.26
C ALA A 65 -14.70 16.02 -19.20
N PRO A 66 -15.41 15.70 -20.29
CA PRO A 66 -16.24 14.49 -20.37
C PRO A 66 -15.37 13.23 -20.48
N PHE A 67 -15.93 12.08 -20.13
CA PHE A 67 -15.27 10.79 -20.39
C PHE A 67 -15.28 10.43 -21.87
N GLY A 68 -14.21 9.82 -22.36
CA GLY A 68 -14.08 9.35 -23.73
C GLY A 68 -12.66 9.31 -24.28
N ASP A 69 -12.56 8.89 -25.55
CA ASP A 69 -11.33 8.95 -26.35
C ASP A 69 -11.42 10.15 -27.30
N PHE A 70 -10.56 11.14 -27.11
CA PHE A 70 -10.57 12.39 -27.89
C PHE A 70 -9.29 12.52 -28.72
N PRO A 71 -9.37 12.40 -30.06
CA PRO A 71 -8.23 12.70 -30.93
C PRO A 71 -7.80 14.16 -30.76
N SER A 72 -6.54 14.40 -30.41
CA SER A 72 -6.00 15.72 -30.10
C SER A 72 -4.50 15.80 -30.46
N PHE A 73 -3.86 16.90 -30.07
CA PHE A 73 -2.41 17.07 -30.13
C PHE A 73 -1.83 17.11 -28.72
N ALA A 74 -0.98 16.13 -28.41
CA ALA A 74 -0.13 16.16 -27.23
C ALA A 74 0.99 17.19 -27.44
N VAL A 75 1.24 18.02 -26.44
CA VAL A 75 2.39 18.93 -26.37
C VAL A 75 3.48 18.22 -25.59
N VAL A 76 4.60 17.96 -26.24
CA VAL A 76 5.78 17.30 -25.67
C VAL A 76 6.89 18.35 -25.54
N PRO A 77 7.23 18.80 -24.32
CA PRO A 77 8.35 19.70 -24.09
C PRO A 77 9.66 18.98 -24.44
N GLN A 78 10.59 19.73 -25.07
CA GLN A 78 11.91 19.24 -25.45
C GLN A 78 12.99 19.79 -24.52
N PRO A 79 14.16 19.12 -24.40
CA PRO A 79 15.27 19.59 -23.57
C PRO A 79 15.81 20.98 -23.94
N ASP A 80 15.58 21.42 -25.18
CA ASP A 80 15.99 22.74 -25.69
C ASP A 80 14.99 23.87 -25.34
N GLY A 81 13.93 23.56 -24.59
CA GLY A 81 12.87 24.50 -24.22
C GLY A 81 11.81 24.72 -25.31
N SER A 82 11.94 24.05 -26.46
CA SER A 82 10.90 24.02 -27.49
C SER A 82 9.81 22.99 -27.13
N CYS A 83 8.70 22.98 -27.88
CA CYS A 83 7.62 22.03 -27.69
C CYS A 83 7.24 21.38 -29.02
N LYS A 84 7.20 20.04 -29.06
CA LYS A 84 6.73 19.28 -30.21
C LYS A 84 5.25 18.96 -30.04
N ARG A 85 4.47 19.16 -31.10
CA ARG A 85 3.08 18.67 -31.18
C ARG A 85 3.07 17.27 -31.78
N LEU A 86 2.47 16.32 -31.07
CA LEU A 86 2.30 14.95 -31.50
C LEU A 86 0.80 14.66 -31.63
N GLN A 87 0.37 14.10 -32.77
CA GLN A 87 -1.00 13.62 -32.89
C GLN A 87 -1.20 12.43 -31.95
N ALA A 88 -2.18 12.50 -31.08
CA ALA A 88 -2.43 11.50 -30.05
C ALA A 88 -3.91 11.45 -29.66
N ILE A 89 -4.32 10.39 -28.99
CA ILE A 89 -5.65 10.28 -28.40
C ILE A 89 -5.54 10.58 -26.90
N GLN A 90 -6.27 11.57 -26.44
CA GLN A 90 -6.46 11.82 -25.01
C GLN A 90 -7.60 10.94 -24.52
N ARG A 91 -7.29 9.96 -23.67
CA ARG A 91 -8.29 9.09 -23.04
C ARG A 91 -8.62 9.63 -21.65
N ILE A 92 -9.86 10.02 -21.45
CA ILE A 92 -10.38 10.46 -20.17
C ILE A 92 -11.36 9.40 -19.68
N ASP A 93 -10.93 8.61 -18.72
CA ASP A 93 -11.75 7.58 -18.09
C ASP A 93 -11.91 7.87 -16.59
N LYS A 94 -12.77 7.10 -15.94
CA LYS A 94 -13.05 7.27 -14.52
C LYS A 94 -11.79 7.11 -13.66
N GLN A 95 -10.87 6.23 -14.06
CA GLN A 95 -9.63 5.98 -13.33
C GLN A 95 -8.72 7.21 -13.37
N CYS A 96 -8.51 7.79 -14.56
CA CYS A 96 -7.66 8.96 -14.71
C CYS A 96 -8.28 10.20 -14.03
N ALA A 97 -9.60 10.37 -14.08
CA ALA A 97 -10.29 11.43 -13.35
C ALA A 97 -10.20 11.27 -11.83
N GLN A 98 -10.26 10.03 -11.31
CA GLN A 98 -10.03 9.75 -9.89
C GLN A 98 -8.60 10.08 -9.47
N ALA A 99 -7.61 9.79 -10.32
CA ALA A 99 -6.22 10.16 -10.08
C ALA A 99 -6.06 11.69 -10.01
N MET A 100 -6.68 12.44 -10.93
CA MET A 100 -6.68 13.90 -10.93
C MET A 100 -7.32 14.50 -9.67
N VAL A 101 -8.48 13.99 -9.25
CA VAL A 101 -9.12 14.43 -7.99
C VAL A 101 -8.24 14.13 -6.78
N THR A 102 -7.62 12.95 -6.75
CA THR A 102 -6.73 12.53 -5.66
C THR A 102 -5.48 13.41 -5.59
N GLU A 103 -4.85 13.73 -6.72
CA GLU A 103 -3.74 14.68 -6.79
C GLU A 103 -4.16 16.04 -6.28
N PHE A 104 -5.28 16.56 -6.79
CA PHE A 104 -5.79 17.87 -6.41
C PHE A 104 -6.01 17.96 -4.89
N GLN A 105 -6.67 16.96 -4.30
CA GLN A 105 -6.93 16.91 -2.85
C GLN A 105 -5.63 16.75 -2.03
N ASN A 106 -4.67 15.95 -2.51
CA ASN A 106 -3.38 15.78 -1.85
C ASN A 106 -2.52 17.05 -1.92
N SER A 107 -2.59 17.80 -3.02
CA SER A 107 -1.88 19.06 -3.21
C SER A 107 -2.37 20.17 -2.26
N ARG A 108 -3.60 20.04 -1.73
CA ARG A 108 -4.22 20.93 -0.72
C ARG A 108 -3.81 20.65 0.73
N LYS A 109 -2.99 19.64 1.00
CA LYS A 109 -2.48 19.37 2.36
C LYS A 109 -1.49 20.46 2.81
N GLY A 110 -1.99 21.43 3.59
CA GLY A 110 -1.22 22.50 4.24
C GLY A 110 -1.98 23.84 4.32
N ILE A 111 -1.87 24.54 5.45
CA ILE A 111 -2.68 25.75 5.79
C ILE A 111 -2.56 26.88 4.75
N LYS A 112 -1.41 27.07 4.12
CA LYS A 112 -1.23 28.06 3.02
C LYS A 112 -1.80 27.62 1.67
N LYS A 113 -2.04 26.32 1.46
CA LYS A 113 -2.47 25.73 0.18
C LYS A 113 -3.96 25.42 0.12
N PHE A 114 -4.65 25.43 1.27
CA PHE A 114 -6.11 25.32 1.34
C PHE A 114 -6.83 26.43 0.55
N PHE A 115 -6.22 27.63 0.53
CA PHE A 115 -6.70 28.82 -0.19
C PHE A 115 -6.21 28.93 -1.65
N SER A 116 -5.37 28.01 -2.13
CA SER A 116 -4.86 28.03 -3.51
C SER A 116 -5.50 26.91 -4.33
N GLY A 117 -6.69 27.17 -4.88
CA GLY A 117 -7.25 26.35 -5.96
C GLY A 117 -6.39 26.41 -7.22
N ARG A 118 -6.79 25.71 -8.28
CA ARG A 118 -6.10 25.78 -9.59
C ARG A 118 -6.62 26.98 -10.38
N PRO A 119 -5.77 27.78 -11.05
CA PRO A 119 -6.19 29.02 -11.67
C PRO A 119 -7.11 28.81 -12.88
N ILE A 120 -8.01 29.77 -13.07
CA ILE A 120 -8.81 29.95 -14.29
C ILE A 120 -8.23 31.15 -15.05
N TYR A 121 -7.93 30.99 -16.33
CA TYR A 121 -7.36 32.02 -17.20
C TYR A 121 -8.27 32.32 -18.40
N ILE A 122 -7.97 33.38 -19.16
CA ILE A 122 -8.48 33.54 -20.53
C ILE A 122 -7.61 32.68 -21.45
N GLY A 123 -8.17 31.62 -22.03
CA GLY A 123 -7.40 30.62 -22.77
C GLY A 123 -6.32 29.97 -21.90
N HIS A 124 -5.15 29.67 -22.48
CA HIS A 124 -4.05 28.96 -21.81
C HIS A 124 -2.73 29.75 -21.83
N PRO A 125 -2.64 30.89 -21.09
CA PRO A 125 -1.42 31.71 -21.00
C PRO A 125 -0.26 30.98 -20.30
N ASP A 126 -0.57 29.92 -19.57
CA ASP A 126 0.32 29.12 -18.75
C ASP A 126 0.95 27.94 -19.52
N VAL A 127 0.51 27.65 -20.74
CA VAL A 127 1.07 26.57 -21.58
C VAL A 127 2.33 27.05 -22.31
N PRO A 128 3.49 26.36 -22.11
CA PRO A 128 4.71 26.65 -22.86
C PRO A 128 4.48 26.65 -24.37
N GLY A 129 4.99 27.67 -25.06
CA GLY A 129 4.87 27.82 -26.52
C GLY A 129 3.53 28.35 -27.05
N ILE A 130 2.46 28.36 -26.25
CA ILE A 130 1.14 28.92 -26.64
C ILE A 130 0.83 30.20 -25.86
N GLY A 131 1.39 30.37 -24.66
CA GLY A 131 1.06 31.47 -23.77
C GLY A 131 1.33 32.88 -24.29
N SER A 132 2.15 33.05 -25.35
CA SER A 132 2.35 34.33 -26.02
C SER A 132 1.11 34.84 -26.77
N LYS A 133 0.14 33.95 -27.07
CA LYS A 133 -1.12 34.30 -27.74
C LYS A 133 -2.13 34.99 -26.83
N TYR A 134 -1.94 34.90 -25.52
CA TYR A 134 -2.83 35.48 -24.52
C TYR A 134 -2.09 36.62 -23.81
N PRO A 135 -2.32 37.88 -24.22
CA PRO A 135 -1.66 39.04 -23.61
C PRO A 135 -1.99 39.19 -22.13
N ASP A 136 -3.22 38.84 -21.75
CA ASP A 136 -3.67 38.79 -20.38
C ASP A 136 -3.32 37.44 -19.73
N LYS A 137 -2.47 37.48 -18.71
CA LYS A 137 -2.00 36.31 -17.94
C LYS A 137 -2.56 36.29 -16.52
N SER A 138 -3.46 37.22 -16.20
CA SER A 138 -4.08 37.29 -14.88
C SER A 138 -5.11 36.18 -14.69
N ALA A 139 -5.19 35.65 -13.47
CA ALA A 139 -6.20 34.67 -13.13
C ALA A 139 -7.57 35.35 -13.01
N LYS A 140 -8.56 34.82 -13.74
CA LYS A 140 -9.97 35.24 -13.71
C LYS A 140 -10.80 34.48 -12.67
N GLY A 141 -10.18 33.54 -11.98
CA GLY A 141 -10.79 32.78 -10.92
C GLY A 141 -9.91 31.61 -10.50
N VAL A 142 -10.48 30.75 -9.68
CA VAL A 142 -9.87 29.49 -9.25
C VAL A 142 -10.91 28.37 -9.28
N ILE A 143 -10.46 27.16 -9.63
CA ILE A 143 -11.17 25.93 -9.36
C ILE A 143 -10.85 25.54 -7.91
N SER A 144 -11.86 25.68 -7.06
CA SER A 144 -11.76 25.50 -5.62
C SER A 144 -11.89 24.04 -5.19
N ASP A 145 -12.51 23.20 -6.02
CA ASP A 145 -12.63 21.76 -5.78
C ASP A 145 -12.81 20.97 -7.08
N LEU A 146 -12.51 19.67 -7.04
CA LEU A 146 -12.70 18.73 -8.16
C LEU A 146 -13.51 17.50 -7.72
N ALA A 147 -14.38 17.02 -8.61
CA ALA A 147 -15.19 15.84 -8.37
C ALA A 147 -15.30 15.00 -9.65
N VAL A 148 -15.31 13.68 -9.47
CA VAL A 148 -15.66 12.74 -10.54
C VAL A 148 -17.16 12.51 -10.51
N ARG A 149 -17.84 12.72 -11.63
CA ARG A 149 -19.27 12.45 -11.80
C ARG A 149 -19.48 11.29 -12.78
N GLU A 150 -20.74 11.00 -13.10
CA GLU A 150 -21.10 9.89 -13.97
C GLU A 150 -20.52 10.02 -15.39
N ASP A 151 -20.46 11.24 -15.91
CA ASP A 151 -20.14 11.56 -17.30
C ASP A 151 -18.81 12.30 -17.48
N GLY A 152 -18.10 12.67 -16.41
CA GLY A 152 -16.81 13.34 -16.53
C GLY A 152 -16.19 13.87 -15.25
N LEU A 153 -15.14 14.67 -15.43
CA LEU A 153 -14.47 15.45 -14.40
C LEU A 153 -15.12 16.83 -14.28
N TYR A 154 -15.49 17.20 -13.06
CA TYR A 154 -16.13 18.47 -12.71
C TYR A 154 -15.25 19.29 -11.78
N GLY A 155 -15.32 20.62 -11.91
CA GLY A 155 -14.67 21.57 -11.02
C GLY A 155 -15.66 22.59 -10.47
N LEU A 156 -15.38 23.09 -9.25
CA LEU A 156 -16.15 24.13 -8.59
C LEU A 156 -15.47 25.50 -8.79
N PRO A 157 -15.90 26.32 -9.76
CA PRO A 157 -15.29 27.61 -10.04
C PRO A 157 -15.65 28.68 -9.00
N VAL A 158 -14.67 29.52 -8.68
CA VAL A 158 -14.82 30.75 -7.90
C VAL A 158 -14.15 31.86 -8.70
N PHE A 159 -14.94 32.78 -9.24
CA PHE A 159 -14.46 33.84 -10.10
C PHE A 159 -14.01 35.07 -9.33
N THR A 160 -13.07 35.83 -9.90
CA THR A 160 -12.85 37.23 -9.53
C THR A 160 -13.92 38.10 -10.18
N ASN A 161 -14.06 39.36 -9.77
CA ASN A 161 -15.03 40.29 -10.39
C ASN A 161 -14.85 40.34 -11.92
N GLU A 162 -13.61 40.47 -12.40
CA GLU A 162 -13.29 40.46 -13.83
C GLU A 162 -13.66 39.13 -14.52
N GLY A 163 -13.53 38.01 -13.83
CA GLY A 163 -13.93 36.70 -14.36
C GLY A 163 -15.44 36.52 -14.44
N SER A 164 -16.17 37.02 -13.43
CA SER A 164 -17.64 37.04 -13.42
C SER A 164 -18.15 37.82 -14.62
N ASP A 165 -17.59 39.01 -14.86
CA ASP A 165 -17.96 39.87 -15.99
C ASP A 165 -17.79 39.15 -17.34
N LEU A 166 -16.70 38.37 -17.53
CA LEU A 166 -16.44 37.66 -18.79
C LEU A 166 -17.46 36.54 -19.06
N VAL A 167 -17.87 35.85 -17.99
CA VAL A 167 -18.81 34.72 -18.03
C VAL A 167 -20.25 35.24 -18.15
N GLU A 168 -20.59 36.31 -17.46
CA GLU A 168 -21.90 36.99 -17.55
C GLU A 168 -22.12 37.66 -18.90
N GLN A 169 -21.10 38.31 -19.47
CA GLN A 169 -21.17 38.91 -20.80
C GLN A 169 -21.20 37.86 -21.92
N LYS A 170 -21.23 36.56 -21.60
CA LYS A 170 -21.22 35.42 -22.54
C LYS A 170 -20.07 35.52 -23.56
N LYS A 171 -18.96 36.17 -23.18
CA LYS A 171 -17.79 36.41 -24.05
C LYS A 171 -16.92 35.18 -24.17
N LEU A 172 -16.82 34.37 -23.12
CA LEU A 172 -16.12 33.09 -23.09
C LEU A 172 -17.01 32.07 -22.40
N ARG A 173 -17.39 31.02 -23.13
CA ARG A 173 -18.51 30.16 -22.75
C ARG A 173 -18.12 28.75 -22.34
N TYR A 174 -16.85 28.36 -22.41
CA TYR A 174 -16.44 26.99 -22.14
C TYR A 174 -15.23 26.93 -21.23
N PHE A 175 -15.20 25.90 -20.38
CA PHE A 175 -14.01 25.52 -19.65
C PHE A 175 -13.17 24.51 -20.42
N SER A 176 -11.94 24.88 -20.72
CA SER A 176 -10.94 24.03 -21.34
C SER A 176 -9.90 23.63 -20.28
N GLY A 177 -9.92 22.37 -19.84
CA GLY A 177 -8.93 21.87 -18.90
C GLY A 177 -7.53 21.75 -19.52
N ARG A 178 -6.50 22.14 -18.75
CA ARG A 178 -5.09 21.80 -19.01
C ARG A 178 -4.72 20.56 -18.20
N LEU A 179 -4.51 19.45 -18.88
CA LEU A 179 -4.25 18.14 -18.28
C LEU A 179 -2.84 17.65 -18.62
N ALA A 180 -2.17 16.97 -17.69
CA ALA A 180 -0.76 16.58 -17.81
C ALA A 180 -0.45 15.25 -17.10
N ASP A 181 0.85 14.91 -17.05
CA ASP A 181 1.42 13.72 -16.42
C ASP A 181 0.68 12.46 -16.88
N CYS A 182 0.92 12.11 -18.16
CA CYS A 182 0.11 11.12 -18.84
C CYS A 182 0.71 9.72 -18.75
N GLU A 183 -0.12 8.74 -18.43
CA GLU A 183 0.21 7.33 -18.61
C GLU A 183 -0.01 6.91 -20.06
N GLU A 184 0.93 6.16 -20.64
CA GLU A 184 0.77 5.59 -21.97
C GLU A 184 -0.29 4.47 -21.96
N GLY A 185 -1.21 4.53 -22.91
CA GLY A 185 -2.18 3.47 -23.18
C GLY A 185 -1.84 2.68 -24.43
N GLU A 186 -2.49 1.53 -24.58
CA GLU A 186 -2.43 0.75 -25.81
C GLU A 186 -2.77 1.64 -27.02
N PRO A 187 -1.87 1.73 -28.03
CA PRO A 187 -2.11 2.49 -29.23
C PRO A 187 -3.40 2.05 -29.94
N LYS A 188 -4.14 3.01 -30.46
CA LYS A 188 -5.39 2.77 -31.20
C LYS A 188 -5.19 3.20 -32.64
N ASP A 189 -5.34 2.26 -33.58
CA ASP A 189 -5.13 2.49 -35.02
C ASP A 189 -3.76 3.12 -35.36
N GLY A 190 -2.72 2.74 -34.62
CA GLY A 190 -1.36 3.28 -34.78
C GLY A 190 -1.14 4.68 -34.20
N VAL A 191 -2.16 5.27 -33.56
CA VAL A 191 -2.07 6.55 -32.86
C VAL A 191 -1.81 6.31 -31.37
N PRO A 192 -0.81 6.98 -30.75
CA PRO A 192 -0.55 6.83 -29.33
C PRO A 192 -1.72 7.35 -28.49
N VAL A 193 -2.05 6.61 -27.42
CA VAL A 193 -3.10 6.97 -26.46
C VAL A 193 -2.45 7.41 -25.16
N PHE A 194 -2.89 8.52 -24.60
CA PHE A 194 -2.39 9.07 -23.34
C PHE A 194 -3.54 9.30 -22.36
N ARG A 195 -3.35 8.85 -21.11
CA ARG A 195 -4.30 9.03 -20.00
C ARG A 195 -3.74 10.05 -19.01
N PRO A 196 -4.24 11.29 -18.96
CA PRO A 196 -3.72 12.29 -18.03
C PRO A 196 -4.12 11.97 -16.58
N ASN A 197 -3.19 12.15 -15.64
CA ASN A 197 -3.44 11.95 -14.21
C ASN A 197 -3.33 13.26 -13.40
N LEU A 198 -2.91 14.38 -14.03
CA LEU A 198 -2.72 15.68 -13.39
C LEU A 198 -3.60 16.77 -14.00
N PHE A 199 -4.26 17.54 -13.14
CA PHE A 199 -5.02 18.74 -13.53
C PHE A 199 -4.28 20.02 -13.11
N ILE A 200 -3.92 20.85 -14.08
CA ILE A 200 -3.06 22.03 -13.86
C ILE A 200 -3.87 23.32 -13.72
N SER A 201 -4.77 23.59 -14.68
CA SER A 201 -5.49 24.87 -14.79
C SER A 201 -6.69 24.74 -15.73
N VAL A 202 -7.48 25.81 -15.84
CA VAL A 202 -8.61 25.92 -16.77
C VAL A 202 -8.49 27.18 -17.60
N GLY A 203 -8.68 27.06 -18.90
CA GLY A 203 -8.85 28.19 -19.81
C GLY A 203 -10.32 28.44 -20.12
N LEU A 204 -10.76 29.68 -19.97
CA LEU A 204 -12.01 30.19 -20.53
C LEU A 204 -11.82 30.42 -22.03
N THR A 205 -12.58 29.70 -22.85
CA THR A 205 -12.51 29.78 -24.32
C THR A 205 -13.89 29.70 -24.96
N ASN A 206 -14.00 30.07 -26.23
CA ASN A 206 -15.18 29.80 -27.07
C ASN A 206 -14.98 28.59 -27.98
N GLN A 207 -13.77 28.01 -28.00
CA GLN A 207 -13.37 26.98 -28.95
C GLN A 207 -12.71 25.80 -28.23
N PRO A 208 -13.41 25.17 -27.26
CA PRO A 208 -12.85 24.02 -26.58
C PRO A 208 -12.65 22.89 -27.59
N HIS A 209 -11.54 22.16 -27.43
CA HIS A 209 -11.26 20.96 -28.21
C HIS A 209 -12.07 19.75 -27.71
N LEU A 210 -12.41 19.73 -26.42
CA LEU A 210 -13.31 18.74 -25.84
C LEU A 210 -14.77 19.21 -25.95
N PRO A 211 -15.73 18.29 -26.09
CA PRO A 211 -17.16 18.60 -26.13
C PRO A 211 -17.69 18.87 -24.71
N VAL A 212 -17.22 19.96 -24.10
CA VAL A 212 -17.61 20.38 -22.75
C VAL A 212 -18.91 21.19 -22.77
N GLN A 213 -19.59 21.22 -21.63
CA GLN A 213 -20.83 21.99 -21.44
C GLN A 213 -20.59 23.52 -21.54
N MET A 214 -21.57 24.24 -22.08
CA MET A 214 -21.58 25.71 -22.12
C MET A 214 -21.86 26.31 -20.73
N LEU A 215 -21.16 27.39 -20.42
CA LEU A 215 -21.47 28.29 -19.31
C LEU A 215 -22.59 29.24 -19.74
N ASN A 216 -23.60 29.43 -18.88
CA ASN A 216 -24.66 30.43 -19.01
C ASN A 216 -25.50 30.38 -20.31
N GLU A 217 -26.05 29.21 -20.66
CA GLU A 217 -26.89 29.02 -21.85
C GLU A 217 -28.36 29.50 -21.73
N ALA A 218 -28.77 30.09 -20.59
CA ALA A 218 -30.06 30.76 -20.49
C ALA A 218 -30.02 32.07 -21.30
N ASP A 219 -30.24 31.96 -22.61
CA ASP A 219 -31.05 32.84 -23.47
C ASP A 219 -30.99 32.25 -24.88
N SER A 220 -31.83 31.24 -25.16
CA SER A 220 -32.06 30.78 -26.52
C SER A 220 -32.83 31.87 -27.29
N CYS A 221 -32.13 32.54 -28.20
CA CYS A 221 -32.53 33.13 -29.50
C CYS A 221 -33.92 33.79 -29.74
N GLU A 222 -34.86 33.88 -28.81
CA GLU A 222 -36.14 34.61 -28.98
C GLU A 222 -36.18 35.94 -28.20
N ALA A 223 -35.36 36.11 -27.15
CA ALA A 223 -35.28 37.35 -26.37
C ALA A 223 -34.42 38.45 -27.02
N ALA A 224 -33.39 38.08 -27.79
CA ALA A 224 -32.43 39.02 -28.37
C ALA A 224 -33.03 39.98 -29.42
N LEU A 225 -34.23 39.70 -29.93
CA LEU A 225 -34.98 40.58 -30.85
C LEU A 225 -36.02 41.46 -30.13
N ALA A 226 -36.30 41.23 -28.85
CA ALA A 226 -37.27 42.00 -28.07
C ALA A 226 -36.62 43.09 -27.18
N GLU A 227 -35.29 43.06 -27.00
CA GLU A 227 -34.60 43.82 -25.96
C GLU A 227 -33.93 45.13 -26.43
N GLN A 228 -34.30 45.65 -27.60
CA GLN A 228 -33.90 47.01 -27.99
C GLN A 228 -34.68 48.11 -27.25
N ASN A 229 -35.67 47.78 -26.41
CA ASN A 229 -36.44 48.77 -25.67
C ASN A 229 -36.81 48.26 -24.27
N LYS A 230 -35.90 48.39 -23.29
CA LYS A 230 -36.24 48.77 -21.91
C LYS A 230 -35.00 49.11 -21.09
N THR A 231 -35.14 50.23 -20.39
CA THR A 231 -34.24 50.83 -19.41
C THR A 231 -33.65 49.84 -18.39
N GLN A 232 -32.37 50.05 -18.09
CA GLN A 232 -31.61 49.57 -16.94
C GLN A 232 -32.44 49.16 -15.72
N THR A 233 -32.67 47.85 -15.52
CA THR A 233 -32.54 47.17 -14.21
C THR A 233 -32.78 45.66 -14.36
N PRO A 234 -31.72 44.84 -14.30
CA PRO A 234 -31.84 43.55 -13.62
C PRO A 234 -30.61 43.14 -12.78
N MET A 235 -29.66 44.05 -12.48
CA MET A 235 -28.40 43.68 -11.80
C MET A 235 -28.42 43.83 -10.26
N LYS A 236 -29.40 44.56 -9.69
CA LYS A 236 -29.54 44.67 -8.22
C LYS A 236 -30.02 43.38 -7.57
N LYS A 237 -30.78 42.54 -8.30
CA LYS A 237 -31.42 41.33 -7.73
C LYS A 237 -30.45 40.14 -7.65
N SER A 238 -29.59 39.95 -8.65
CA SER A 238 -28.61 38.85 -8.65
C SER A 238 -27.47 39.06 -7.64
N ILE A 239 -26.98 40.30 -7.49
CA ILE A 239 -25.98 40.63 -6.48
C ILE A 239 -26.57 40.49 -5.07
N LEU A 240 -27.85 40.88 -4.88
CA LEU A 240 -28.54 40.70 -3.61
C LEU A 240 -28.72 39.21 -3.28
N GLU A 241 -29.07 38.37 -4.24
CA GLU A 241 -29.16 36.90 -4.06
C GLU A 241 -27.79 36.27 -3.72
N LEU A 242 -26.70 36.73 -4.35
CA LEU A 242 -25.33 36.31 -4.00
C LEU A 242 -24.95 36.72 -2.58
N ILE A 243 -25.24 37.96 -2.17
CA ILE A 243 -24.99 38.45 -0.80
C ILE A 243 -25.82 37.66 0.20
N ILE A 244 -27.10 37.39 -0.11
CA ILE A 244 -27.98 36.55 0.73
C ILE A 244 -27.42 35.13 0.84
N GLY A 245 -26.92 34.54 -0.25
CA GLY A 245 -26.29 33.23 -0.23
C GLY A 245 -25.03 33.19 0.63
N LEU A 246 -24.19 34.23 0.56
CA LEU A 246 -22.97 34.35 1.36
C LEU A 246 -23.28 34.58 2.85
N CYS A 247 -24.24 35.45 3.16
CA CYS A 247 -24.73 35.68 4.52
C CYS A 247 -25.37 34.41 5.11
N THR A 248 -26.17 33.67 4.34
CA THR A 248 -26.82 32.44 4.79
C THR A 248 -25.79 31.36 5.14
N LYS A 249 -24.73 31.21 4.34
CA LYS A 249 -23.62 30.29 4.66
C LYS A 249 -22.88 30.67 5.95
N ALA A 250 -22.84 31.96 6.27
CA ALA A 250 -22.28 32.48 7.51
C ALA A 250 -23.30 32.52 8.68
N GLY A 251 -24.49 31.93 8.52
CA GLY A 251 -25.53 31.89 9.55
C GLY A 251 -26.30 33.21 9.74
N ILE A 252 -26.13 34.20 8.86
CA ILE A 252 -26.78 35.51 8.90
C ILE A 252 -27.95 35.51 7.92
N GLN A 253 -29.19 35.66 8.42
CA GLN A 253 -30.37 35.76 7.56
C GLN A 253 -30.53 37.18 7.00
N LEU A 254 -30.70 37.27 5.68
CA LEU A 254 -31.01 38.50 4.94
C LEU A 254 -32.16 38.19 3.96
N ALA A 255 -33.18 39.05 3.91
CA ALA A 255 -34.36 38.83 3.08
C ALA A 255 -34.11 39.21 1.61
N ASN A 256 -34.80 38.54 0.68
CA ASN A 256 -34.70 38.76 -0.78
C ASN A 256 -35.11 40.17 -1.26
N GLU A 257 -35.66 40.99 -0.38
CA GLU A 257 -36.04 42.38 -0.65
C GLU A 257 -35.39 43.36 0.34
N ALA A 258 -34.25 42.98 0.94
CA ALA A 258 -33.52 43.83 1.86
C ALA A 258 -33.08 45.14 1.18
N ASP A 259 -33.28 46.26 1.88
CA ASP A 259 -32.81 47.56 1.42
C ASP A 259 -31.28 47.71 1.55
N ASP A 260 -30.73 48.77 0.95
CA ASP A 260 -29.28 49.01 0.92
C ASP A 260 -28.70 49.12 2.35
N ALA A 261 -29.48 49.62 3.32
CA ALA A 261 -29.06 49.76 4.73
C ALA A 261 -29.03 48.41 5.47
N ALA A 262 -30.02 47.55 5.26
CA ALA A 262 -30.05 46.19 5.80
C ALA A 262 -28.93 45.32 5.20
N THR A 263 -28.63 45.52 3.92
CA THR A 263 -27.53 44.85 3.22
C THR A 263 -26.17 45.26 3.77
N GLU A 264 -25.95 46.56 4.02
CA GLU A 264 -24.71 47.06 4.63
C GLU A 264 -24.53 46.58 6.08
N ALA A 265 -25.62 46.50 6.85
CA ALA A 265 -25.60 45.97 8.21
C ALA A 265 -25.27 44.47 8.26
N ALA A 266 -25.82 43.67 7.33
CA ALA A 266 -25.49 42.26 7.19
C ALA A 266 -24.04 42.04 6.75
N LEU A 267 -23.53 42.88 5.85
CA LEU A 267 -22.13 42.84 5.43
C LEU A 267 -21.18 43.24 6.56
N LYS A 268 -21.52 44.24 7.38
CA LYS A 268 -20.75 44.57 8.60
C LYS A 268 -20.76 43.42 9.60
N LYS A 269 -21.89 42.72 9.76
CA LYS A 269 -21.95 41.49 10.57
C LYS A 269 -21.05 40.39 10.02
N LEU A 270 -21.04 40.20 8.71
CA LEU A 270 -20.19 39.23 8.01
C LEU A 270 -18.70 39.53 8.22
N VAL A 271 -18.31 40.81 8.16
CA VAL A 271 -16.93 41.27 8.41
C VAL A 271 -16.57 41.22 9.90
N SER A 272 -17.56 41.32 10.79
CA SER A 272 -17.37 41.20 12.25
C SER A 272 -17.45 39.78 12.79
N LEU A 273 -17.83 38.79 11.96
CA LEU A 273 -17.60 37.39 12.27
C LEU A 273 -16.09 37.22 12.33
N ASP A 274 -15.57 37.13 13.55
CA ASP A 274 -14.15 36.95 13.78
C ASP A 274 -13.79 35.51 13.38
N ALA A 275 -13.69 35.27 12.08
CA ALA A 275 -13.37 33.97 11.50
C ALA A 275 -12.10 33.39 12.14
N ALA A 276 -11.19 34.25 12.64
CA ALA A 276 -10.03 33.84 13.39
C ALA A 276 -10.35 33.10 14.70
N ALA A 277 -11.44 33.46 15.41
CA ALA A 277 -11.84 32.81 16.66
C ALA A 277 -12.49 31.44 16.41
N ASP A 278 -13.35 31.32 15.40
CA ASP A 278 -13.97 30.04 15.04
C ASP A 278 -12.95 29.06 14.44
N PHE A 279 -12.04 29.53 13.59
CA PHE A 279 -10.93 28.71 13.10
C PHE A 279 -9.95 28.32 14.21
N ALA A 280 -9.73 29.16 15.23
CA ALA A 280 -8.90 28.82 16.37
C ALA A 280 -9.53 27.68 17.20
N ASN A 281 -10.85 27.72 17.45
CA ASN A 281 -11.57 26.68 18.18
C ASN A 281 -11.59 25.35 17.41
N GLU A 282 -11.82 25.39 16.10
CA GLU A 282 -11.78 24.19 15.25
C GLU A 282 -10.37 23.61 15.20
N ARG A 283 -9.34 24.44 15.09
CA ARG A 283 -7.93 24.02 15.16
C ARG A 283 -7.61 23.34 16.49
N THR A 284 -8.00 23.93 17.63
CA THR A 284 -7.78 23.31 18.94
C THR A 284 -8.51 21.97 19.06
N THR A 285 -9.71 21.87 18.50
CA THR A 285 -10.48 20.61 18.48
C THR A 285 -9.79 19.53 17.64
N LEU A 286 -9.33 19.89 16.44
CA LEU A 286 -8.61 18.99 15.55
C LEU A 286 -7.24 18.57 16.12
N GLU A 287 -6.52 19.49 16.79
CA GLU A 287 -5.27 19.17 17.49
C GLU A 287 -5.51 18.18 18.65
N GLY A 288 -6.61 18.33 19.38
CA GLY A 288 -7.04 17.37 20.41
C GLY A 288 -7.40 15.99 19.86
N GLN A 289 -8.14 15.95 18.74
CA GLN A 289 -8.47 14.69 18.05
C GLN A 289 -7.21 13.99 17.51
N LEU A 290 -6.28 14.76 16.92
CA LEU A 290 -5.01 14.24 16.42
C LEU A 290 -4.15 13.66 17.56
N ALA A 291 -4.11 14.33 18.71
CA ALA A 291 -3.41 13.82 19.89
C ALA A 291 -4.05 12.51 20.39
N SER A 292 -5.39 12.44 20.45
CA SER A 292 -6.12 11.23 20.83
C SER A 292 -5.84 10.05 19.89
N GLU A 293 -5.89 10.28 18.58
CA GLU A 293 -5.59 9.23 17.59
C GLU A 293 -4.13 8.78 17.65
N LYS A 294 -3.17 9.70 17.84
CA LYS A 294 -1.77 9.31 18.07
C LYS A 294 -1.63 8.40 19.30
N SER A 295 -2.30 8.71 20.41
CA SER A 295 -2.28 7.84 21.59
C SER A 295 -2.88 6.46 21.30
N LYS A 296 -3.95 6.36 20.51
CA LYS A 296 -4.53 5.07 20.09
C LYS A 296 -3.59 4.26 19.20
N VAL A 297 -2.90 4.93 18.26
CA VAL A 297 -1.90 4.29 17.39
C VAL A 297 -0.75 3.73 18.22
N THR A 298 -0.17 4.53 19.12
CA THR A 298 0.89 4.07 20.03
C THR A 298 0.45 2.87 20.88
N ALA A 299 -0.80 2.89 21.38
CA ALA A 299 -1.34 1.77 22.14
C ALA A 299 -1.47 0.49 21.28
N LYS A 300 -1.94 0.61 20.04
CA LYS A 300 -2.03 -0.51 19.09
C LYS A 300 -0.65 -1.07 18.71
N ASP A 301 0.34 -0.21 18.52
CA ASP A 301 1.72 -0.64 18.23
C ASP A 301 2.31 -1.47 19.38
N GLY A 302 2.01 -1.07 20.63
CA GLY A 302 2.35 -1.87 21.82
C GLY A 302 1.70 -3.25 21.81
N VAL A 303 0.41 -3.33 21.47
CA VAL A 303 -0.32 -4.61 21.36
C VAL A 303 0.26 -5.49 20.24
N ILE A 304 0.56 -4.92 19.08
CA ILE A 304 1.17 -5.64 17.95
C ILE A 304 2.53 -6.22 18.36
N THR A 305 3.34 -5.44 19.06
CA THR A 305 4.66 -5.87 19.55
C THR A 305 4.53 -7.04 20.52
N ASN A 306 3.58 -6.97 21.46
CA ASN A 306 3.32 -8.05 22.41
C ASN A 306 2.84 -9.33 21.71
N LEU A 307 1.84 -9.23 20.83
CA LEU A 307 1.31 -10.38 20.08
C LEU A 307 2.36 -11.01 19.15
N THR A 308 3.22 -10.19 18.56
CA THR A 308 4.35 -10.66 17.75
C THR A 308 5.32 -11.47 18.60
N THR A 309 5.66 -10.97 19.79
CA THR A 309 6.54 -11.63 20.75
C THR A 309 5.93 -12.95 21.25
N GLU A 310 4.65 -12.94 21.63
CA GLU A 310 3.94 -14.15 22.06
C GLU A 310 3.90 -15.20 20.95
N ARG A 311 3.54 -14.82 19.72
CA ARG A 311 3.54 -15.71 18.56
C ARG A 311 4.91 -16.35 18.34
N ASP A 312 5.99 -15.59 18.44
CA ASP A 312 7.34 -16.10 18.19
C ASP A 312 7.83 -17.01 19.31
N ASN A 313 7.44 -16.70 20.56
CA ASN A 313 7.64 -17.60 21.70
C ASN A 313 6.88 -18.91 21.51
N PHE A 314 5.60 -18.88 21.12
CA PHE A 314 4.81 -20.08 20.85
C PHE A 314 5.39 -20.91 19.70
N LYS A 315 5.83 -20.28 18.61
CA LYS A 315 6.50 -20.99 17.50
C LYS A 315 7.76 -21.70 17.97
N THR A 316 8.56 -21.03 18.81
CA THR A 316 9.80 -21.61 19.36
C THR A 316 9.48 -22.79 20.28
N SER A 317 8.53 -22.63 21.20
CA SER A 317 8.10 -23.71 22.10
C SER A 317 7.57 -24.92 21.33
N PHE A 318 6.71 -24.69 20.33
CA PHE A 318 6.17 -25.77 19.49
C PHE A 318 7.27 -26.52 18.72
N ALA A 319 8.25 -25.79 18.15
CA ALA A 319 9.39 -26.41 17.48
C ALA A 319 10.23 -27.27 18.44
N ASN A 320 10.44 -26.80 19.68
CA ASN A 320 11.17 -27.52 20.72
C ASN A 320 10.42 -28.79 21.16
N GLU A 321 9.11 -28.70 21.44
CA GLU A 321 8.27 -29.86 21.79
C GLU A 321 8.28 -30.91 20.67
N ARG A 322 8.15 -30.47 19.42
CA ARG A 322 8.18 -31.35 18.26
C ARG A 322 9.53 -32.05 18.13
N LYS A 323 10.63 -31.33 18.29
CA LYS A 323 11.98 -31.92 18.30
C LYS A 323 12.12 -32.96 19.40
N ALA A 324 11.74 -32.62 20.64
CA ALA A 324 11.78 -33.55 21.77
C ALA A 324 10.93 -34.81 21.53
N ARG A 325 9.74 -34.66 20.92
CA ARG A 325 8.89 -35.80 20.54
C ARG A 325 9.54 -36.69 19.49
N ILE A 326 10.14 -36.11 18.45
CA ILE A 326 10.86 -36.88 17.41
C ILE A 326 12.03 -37.62 18.03
N ASP A 327 12.83 -36.95 18.87
CA ASP A 327 13.97 -37.56 19.55
C ASP A 327 13.54 -38.73 20.44
N GLY A 328 12.46 -38.59 21.22
CA GLY A 328 11.92 -39.68 22.03
C GLY A 328 11.42 -40.88 21.21
N LEU A 329 10.79 -40.64 20.05
CA LEU A 329 10.38 -41.71 19.13
C LEU A 329 11.58 -42.46 18.56
N LEU A 330 12.64 -41.73 18.18
CA LEU A 330 13.87 -42.32 17.66
C LEU A 330 14.61 -43.11 18.74
N ASP A 331 14.72 -42.59 19.96
CA ASP A 331 15.32 -43.29 21.10
C ASP A 331 14.58 -44.60 21.40
N ALA A 332 13.24 -44.56 21.45
CA ALA A 332 12.42 -45.75 21.65
C ALA A 332 12.61 -46.77 20.51
N ALA A 333 12.68 -46.33 19.26
CA ALA A 333 12.89 -47.21 18.12
C ALA A 333 14.29 -47.86 18.11
N ILE A 334 15.32 -47.12 18.52
CA ILE A 334 16.69 -47.65 18.68
C ILE A 334 16.73 -48.67 19.83
N SER A 335 16.17 -48.35 20.99
CA SER A 335 16.12 -49.27 22.14
C SER A 335 15.33 -50.54 21.83
N ALA A 336 14.27 -50.44 21.03
CA ALA A 336 13.51 -51.59 20.53
C ALA A 336 14.22 -52.37 19.40
N GLY A 337 15.39 -51.92 18.94
CA GLY A 337 16.16 -52.56 17.87
C GLY A 337 15.52 -52.45 16.49
N LYS A 338 14.54 -51.56 16.31
CA LYS A 338 13.82 -51.36 15.04
C LYS A 338 14.65 -50.61 14.00
N ILE A 339 15.49 -49.69 14.48
CA ILE A 339 16.45 -48.92 13.68
C ILE A 339 17.81 -48.92 14.36
N THR A 340 18.87 -48.76 13.57
CA THR A 340 20.25 -48.58 14.05
C THR A 340 20.57 -47.10 14.33
N ALA A 341 21.65 -46.83 15.07
CA ALA A 341 22.14 -45.46 15.27
C ALA A 341 22.51 -44.76 13.95
N ALA A 342 22.97 -45.51 12.94
CA ALA A 342 23.30 -44.99 11.62
C ALA A 342 22.05 -44.57 10.82
N GLU A 343 20.91 -45.22 11.05
CA GLU A 343 19.62 -44.88 10.40
C GLU A 343 18.90 -43.70 11.08
N ARG A 344 19.34 -43.29 12.29
CA ARG A 344 18.71 -42.20 13.06
C ARG A 344 18.58 -40.90 12.27
N PRO A 345 19.61 -40.38 11.57
CA PRO A 345 19.49 -39.12 10.84
C PRO A 345 18.46 -39.19 9.70
N VAL A 346 18.38 -40.34 9.01
CA VAL A 346 17.42 -40.55 7.92
C VAL A 346 15.98 -40.50 8.45
N TRP A 347 15.72 -41.16 9.59
CA TRP A 347 14.40 -41.13 10.22
C TRP A 347 14.07 -39.77 10.85
N ALA A 348 15.06 -39.05 11.39
CA ALA A 348 14.89 -37.69 11.87
C ALA A 348 14.42 -36.75 10.75
N THR A 349 14.99 -36.86 9.55
CA THR A 349 14.55 -36.07 8.38
C THR A 349 13.12 -36.44 7.97
N ARG A 350 12.78 -37.73 7.93
CA ARG A 350 11.42 -38.20 7.57
C ARG A 350 10.36 -37.71 8.54
N LEU A 351 10.62 -37.85 9.84
CA LEU A 351 9.72 -37.37 10.91
C LEU A 351 9.74 -35.84 11.04
N GLY A 352 10.78 -35.17 10.56
CA GLY A 352 10.86 -33.70 10.57
C GLY A 352 9.75 -33.04 9.74
N ASN A 353 9.30 -33.67 8.66
CA ASN A 353 8.24 -33.16 7.80
C ASN A 353 6.86 -33.23 8.49
N GLU A 354 6.18 -32.09 8.62
CA GLU A 354 4.90 -31.97 9.34
C GLU A 354 3.76 -32.67 8.63
N THR A 355 3.61 -32.44 7.32
CA THR A 355 2.53 -32.99 6.50
C THR A 355 2.53 -34.52 6.50
N THR A 356 3.71 -35.14 6.59
CA THR A 356 3.86 -36.60 6.58
C THR A 356 4.13 -37.20 7.95
N PHE A 357 4.16 -36.41 9.01
CA PHE A 357 4.57 -36.86 10.35
C PHE A 357 3.76 -38.07 10.84
N ALA A 358 2.43 -38.03 10.69
CA ALA A 358 1.56 -39.12 11.15
C ALA A 358 1.89 -40.45 10.44
N ASN A 359 2.00 -40.39 9.11
CA ASN A 359 2.31 -41.55 8.28
C ASN A 359 3.70 -42.11 8.58
N GLU A 360 4.69 -41.23 8.75
CA GLU A 360 6.08 -41.62 9.03
C GLU A 360 6.26 -42.16 10.46
N SER A 361 5.56 -41.59 11.44
CA SER A 361 5.54 -42.09 12.82
C SER A 361 4.90 -43.48 12.90
N GLU A 362 3.83 -43.71 12.15
CA GLU A 362 3.20 -45.03 12.06
C GLU A 362 4.10 -46.03 11.34
N ALA A 363 4.75 -45.63 10.25
CA ALA A 363 5.71 -46.44 9.52
C ALA A 363 6.90 -46.87 10.40
N LEU A 364 7.44 -45.96 11.22
CA LEU A 364 8.47 -46.28 12.21
C LEU A 364 7.97 -47.28 13.25
N GLY A 365 6.72 -47.11 13.72
CA GLY A 365 6.08 -48.02 14.67
C GLY A 365 5.93 -49.46 14.14
N LYS A 366 5.66 -49.61 12.84
CA LYS A 366 5.46 -50.91 12.17
C LYS A 366 6.76 -51.67 11.84
N LEU A 367 7.93 -51.04 11.96
CA LEU A 367 9.19 -51.74 11.74
C LEU A 367 9.37 -52.91 12.70
N GLN A 368 9.81 -54.04 12.16
CA GLN A 368 10.24 -55.18 12.95
C GLN A 368 11.65 -54.93 13.52
N GLY A 369 11.94 -55.49 14.69
CA GLY A 369 13.27 -55.41 15.30
C GLY A 369 14.31 -56.09 14.39
N LYS A 370 15.28 -55.31 13.89
CA LYS A 370 16.41 -55.80 13.09
C LYS A 370 17.56 -56.28 13.97
N ILE A 371 17.63 -55.79 15.21
CA ILE A 371 18.68 -56.09 16.19
C ILE A 371 18.07 -56.95 17.30
N LYS A 372 18.76 -58.01 17.70
CA LYS A 372 18.40 -58.77 18.91
C LYS A 372 18.68 -57.92 20.14
N THR A 373 17.67 -57.23 20.66
CA THR A 373 17.77 -56.39 21.86
C THR A 373 17.35 -57.11 23.14
N THR A 374 16.90 -58.36 23.03
CA THR A 374 16.59 -59.21 24.19
C THR A 374 17.87 -59.66 24.86
N SER A 375 18.01 -59.38 26.16
CA SER A 375 19.11 -59.94 26.96
C SER A 375 19.11 -61.46 26.86
N ILE A 376 20.28 -62.05 26.61
CA ILE A 376 20.50 -63.50 26.57
C ILE A 376 20.21 -64.15 27.95
N THR A 377 20.05 -63.36 29.01
CA THR A 377 19.82 -63.86 30.38
C THR A 377 18.37 -64.21 30.72
N ILE A 378 17.37 -63.72 29.98
CA ILE A 378 15.94 -63.91 30.35
C ILE A 378 15.49 -65.38 30.28
N ASP A 379 16.16 -66.21 29.49
CA ASP A 379 15.87 -67.66 29.35
C ASP A 379 17.03 -68.58 29.74
N ARG A 380 18.06 -68.06 30.41
CA ARG A 380 19.19 -68.89 30.88
C ARG A 380 18.81 -69.84 32.02
N GLY A 381 17.74 -69.54 32.78
CA GLY A 381 17.18 -70.46 33.78
C GLY A 381 16.38 -71.64 33.18
N SER A 382 15.91 -71.50 31.93
CA SER A 382 15.02 -72.46 31.25
C SER A 382 15.77 -73.39 30.29
N ARG A 383 16.99 -73.01 29.87
CA ARG A 383 17.83 -73.90 29.09
C ARG A 383 18.42 -74.94 30.02
N LYS A 384 18.05 -76.20 29.79
CA LYS A 384 18.86 -77.35 30.15
C LYS A 384 20.21 -77.16 29.45
N VAL A 385 21.11 -76.41 30.08
CA VAL A 385 22.47 -76.20 29.59
C VAL A 385 23.04 -77.61 29.46
N GLU A 386 23.34 -78.03 28.23
CA GLU A 386 24.25 -79.14 28.05
C GLU A 386 25.58 -78.69 28.63
N LEU A 387 25.75 -78.98 29.91
CA LEU A 387 26.96 -78.71 30.70
C LEU A 387 28.03 -79.69 30.24
N ALA A 388 28.46 -79.61 28.97
CA ALA A 388 29.52 -80.44 28.43
C ALA A 388 30.91 -79.90 28.84
N ASN A 389 31.06 -78.58 28.96
CA ASN A 389 32.35 -77.95 29.27
C ASN A 389 32.51 -77.64 30.77
N ALA A 390 33.60 -78.15 31.37
CA ALA A 390 33.91 -77.94 32.79
C ALA A 390 34.37 -76.52 33.11
N ALA A 391 34.88 -75.76 32.13
CA ALA A 391 35.26 -74.35 32.33
C ALA A 391 34.02 -73.48 32.56
N ASP A 392 33.01 -73.63 31.72
CA ASP A 392 31.77 -72.86 31.77
C ASP A 392 30.95 -73.15 33.05
N ARG A 393 31.07 -74.37 33.59
CA ARG A 393 30.50 -74.73 34.90
C ARG A 393 31.12 -73.95 36.05
N ARG A 394 32.45 -73.83 36.06
CA ARG A 394 33.17 -73.12 37.11
C ARG A 394 32.88 -71.62 37.09
N GLU A 395 32.80 -71.03 35.90
CA GLU A 395 32.46 -69.62 35.74
C GLU A 395 31.04 -69.33 36.25
N MET A 396 30.07 -70.20 35.93
CA MET A 396 28.69 -70.05 36.41
C MET A 396 28.56 -70.19 37.94
N VAL A 397 29.35 -71.07 38.56
CA VAL A 397 29.39 -71.17 40.03
C VAL A 397 29.94 -69.88 40.64
N VAL A 398 31.03 -69.34 40.08
CA VAL A 398 31.62 -68.09 40.58
C VAL A 398 30.64 -66.92 40.47
N GLU A 399 29.91 -66.81 39.36
CA GLU A 399 28.91 -65.77 39.15
C GLU A 399 27.77 -65.86 40.18
N LEU A 400 27.19 -67.05 40.37
CA LEU A 400 26.11 -67.27 41.35
C LEU A 400 26.56 -67.04 42.79
N VAL A 401 27.80 -67.39 43.12
CA VAL A 401 28.35 -67.15 44.46
C VAL A 401 28.57 -65.66 44.70
N ASN A 402 29.09 -64.92 43.71
CA ASN A 402 29.23 -63.47 43.82
C ASN A 402 27.88 -62.76 43.94
N GLU A 403 26.85 -63.23 43.23
CA GLU A 403 25.49 -62.70 43.36
C GLU A 403 24.90 -62.96 44.75
N GLU A 404 25.10 -64.16 45.30
CA GLU A 404 24.63 -64.49 46.66
C GLU A 404 25.39 -63.69 47.73
N ILE A 405 26.71 -63.46 47.56
CA ILE A 405 27.49 -62.56 48.44
C ILE A 405 26.94 -61.13 48.36
N ALA A 406 26.68 -60.61 47.16
CA ALA A 406 26.16 -59.26 46.97
C ALA A 406 24.77 -59.07 47.59
N THR A 407 23.91 -60.08 47.46
CA THR A 407 22.50 -60.01 47.88
C THR A 407 22.33 -60.33 49.36
N ALA A 408 22.95 -61.40 49.85
CA ALA A 408 22.79 -61.86 51.22
C ALA A 408 23.86 -61.31 52.18
N ARG A 409 24.90 -60.64 51.66
CA ARG A 409 26.03 -60.07 52.43
C ARG A 409 26.67 -61.07 53.39
N VAL A 410 26.84 -62.30 52.92
CA VAL A 410 27.50 -63.39 53.67
C VAL A 410 28.90 -63.63 53.14
N ASP A 411 29.72 -64.32 53.93
CA ASP A 411 31.04 -64.77 53.49
C ASP A 411 30.93 -65.79 52.34
N TYR A 412 32.06 -66.00 51.65
CA TYR A 412 32.13 -66.85 50.47
C TYR A 412 31.71 -68.30 50.76
N ASP A 413 32.10 -68.88 51.90
CA ASP A 413 31.80 -70.28 52.21
C ASP A 413 30.31 -70.48 52.47
N THR A 414 29.70 -69.53 53.19
CA THR A 414 28.25 -69.50 53.40
C THR A 414 27.48 -69.29 52.08
N ALA A 415 27.95 -68.40 51.20
CA ALA A 415 27.36 -68.18 49.89
C ALA A 415 27.48 -69.43 48.98
N TYR A 416 28.65 -70.05 48.95
CA TYR A 416 28.93 -71.27 48.18
C TYR A 416 28.02 -72.43 48.62
N ALA A 417 27.89 -72.68 49.92
CA ALA A 417 27.00 -73.71 50.43
C ALA A 417 25.52 -73.46 50.08
N ARG A 418 25.08 -72.20 50.05
CA ARG A 418 23.72 -71.81 49.65
C ARG A 418 23.50 -72.01 48.15
N VAL A 419 24.46 -71.60 47.32
CA VAL A 419 24.41 -71.82 45.86
C VAL A 419 24.42 -73.32 45.55
N GLN A 420 25.22 -74.11 46.26
CA GLN A 420 25.23 -75.57 46.14
C GLN A 420 23.88 -76.21 46.49
N LYS A 421 23.22 -75.72 47.55
CA LYS A 421 21.89 -76.20 47.94
C LYS A 421 20.79 -75.77 46.96
N LYS A 422 20.88 -74.57 46.39
CA LYS A 422 19.90 -74.03 45.42
C LYS A 422 20.07 -74.65 44.03
N HIS A 423 21.28 -75.04 43.65
CA HIS A 423 21.62 -75.54 42.31
C HIS A 423 22.37 -76.88 42.34
N PRO A 424 21.83 -77.95 42.96
CA PRO A 424 22.56 -79.22 43.17
C PRO A 424 23.07 -79.87 41.86
N ALA A 425 22.29 -79.78 40.77
CA ALA A 425 22.65 -80.34 39.47
C ALA A 425 23.95 -79.73 38.86
N LEU A 426 24.28 -78.49 39.21
CA LEU A 426 25.51 -77.83 38.75
C LEU A 426 26.77 -78.44 39.39
N PHE A 427 26.64 -78.91 40.63
CA PHE A 427 27.74 -79.48 41.42
C PHE A 427 27.86 -80.99 41.23
N GLU A 428 26.76 -81.70 41.01
CA GLU A 428 26.77 -83.12 40.61
C GLU A 428 27.52 -83.37 39.29
N ALA A 429 27.49 -82.40 38.37
CA ALA A 429 28.25 -82.44 37.11
C ALA A 429 29.73 -82.04 37.25
N MET A 430 30.19 -81.67 38.45
CA MET A 430 31.59 -81.35 38.76
C MET A 430 32.28 -82.43 39.60
N THR A 431 31.54 -83.38 40.19
CA THR A 431 32.08 -84.41 41.09
C THR A 431 32.59 -85.67 40.40
N GLN A 432 32.53 -85.79 39.07
CA GLN A 432 33.14 -86.92 38.36
C GLN A 432 34.55 -86.59 37.84
N PRO A 433 35.61 -87.23 38.37
CA PRO A 433 36.85 -87.37 37.60
C PRO A 433 36.62 -88.43 36.52
N GLU A 434 36.91 -88.09 35.25
CA GLU A 434 37.13 -89.08 34.21
C GLU A 434 38.29 -89.99 34.65
N LYS A 435 37.97 -91.22 35.10
CA LYS A 435 38.95 -92.30 35.13
C LYS A 435 39.14 -92.76 33.67
N LYS A 436 40.36 -92.59 33.15
CA LYS A 436 40.83 -93.42 32.04
C LYS A 436 40.93 -94.87 32.46
#